data_AF-A0AA86QVA1-F1
#
_entry.id   AF-A0AA86QVA1-F1
#
_cell.length_a   1.000
_cell.length_b   1.000
_cell.length_c   1.000
_cell.angle_alpha   90.00
_cell.angle_beta   90.00
_cell.angle_gamma   90.00
#
_symmetry.space_group_name_H-M   'P 1'
#
loop_
_entity.id
_entity.type
_entity.pdbx_description
1 polymer ?
#
loop_
_entity_poly.entity_id
_entity_poly.type
_entity_poly.pdbx_seq_one_letter_code
_entity_poly.pdbx_strand_id
1 'polypeptide(L)'
;MTGLTKIYFGICELHNIEALKHIENLEYLSLSGNENIDQTFFQNFKKLNKLSFPCCKVNLNVLRPLISLVDLNLEWSERINDISPLQYLTQLTKLSLKSCSVINLDALRSLIKLQVLIISDNQIVYIQPIMVLKRLNKLYTRNNKIMDGKQIEHHPNYNKYFDLDHQKQPTQEEYTIANILRSINNPIVYLKEMHKQFSNLKYLNTIFRNKVTLQFKKSQDMFIIFCSQSASLFENIYLFDCFTQ
;
A
#
# COMPACT_ATOMS: atom_id res chain seq x y z
N MET A 1 -14.24 27.03 -19.42
CA MET A 1 -13.06 26.60 -20.19
C MET A 1 -13.30 25.17 -20.68
N THR A 2 -13.80 24.97 -21.90
CA THR A 2 -14.30 23.66 -22.36
C THR A 2 -13.22 22.72 -22.96
N GLY A 3 -12.00 23.22 -23.18
CA GLY A 3 -10.91 22.44 -23.80
C GLY A 3 -9.76 22.04 -22.87
N LEU A 4 -9.80 22.40 -21.59
CA LEU A 4 -8.68 22.15 -20.68
C LEU A 4 -8.72 20.70 -20.18
N THR A 5 -7.71 19.91 -20.56
CA THR A 5 -7.64 18.47 -20.20
C THR A 5 -6.48 18.12 -19.27
N LYS A 6 -5.49 19.02 -19.15
CA LYS A 6 -4.28 18.79 -18.37
C LYS A 6 -3.94 20.03 -17.56
N ILE A 7 -3.67 19.84 -16.27
CA ILE A 7 -3.27 20.90 -15.35
C ILE A 7 -2.01 20.49 -14.62
N TYR A 8 -1.07 21.44 -14.55
CA TYR A 8 0.19 21.27 -13.88
C TYR A 8 0.33 22.35 -12.81
N PHE A 9 0.25 21.93 -11.56
CA PHE A 9 0.67 22.73 -10.43
C PHE A 9 1.91 22.10 -9.81
N GLY A 10 3.01 22.84 -9.87
CA GLY A 10 4.24 22.51 -9.17
C GLY A 10 4.18 22.98 -7.71
N ILE A 11 5.35 23.16 -7.12
CA ILE A 11 5.52 23.68 -5.75
C ILE A 11 5.00 25.12 -5.72
N CYS A 12 3.70 25.27 -5.44
CA CYS A 12 2.99 26.55 -5.50
C CYS A 12 2.24 26.85 -4.20
N GLU A 13 2.50 26.09 -3.13
CA GLU A 13 1.81 26.20 -1.85
C GLU A 13 0.28 26.21 -2.03
N LEU A 14 -0.24 25.34 -2.89
CA LEU A 14 -1.68 25.26 -3.10
C LEU A 14 -2.37 24.66 -1.89
N HIS A 15 -3.43 25.36 -1.46
CA HIS A 15 -4.29 24.94 -0.35
C HIS A 15 -5.65 24.44 -0.84
N ASN A 16 -6.10 24.83 -2.04
CA ASN A 16 -7.43 24.51 -2.55
C ASN A 16 -7.42 24.35 -4.08
N ILE A 17 -8.19 23.38 -4.58
CA ILE A 17 -8.42 23.10 -6.01
C ILE A 17 -9.91 22.99 -6.37
N GLU A 18 -10.80 23.49 -5.52
CA GLU A 18 -12.25 23.45 -5.72
C GLU A 18 -12.65 24.05 -7.06
N ALA A 19 -12.00 25.14 -7.48
CA ALA A 19 -12.28 25.80 -8.76
C ALA A 19 -12.14 24.86 -9.96
N LEU A 20 -11.32 23.80 -9.85
CA LEU A 20 -11.12 22.82 -10.91
C LEU A 20 -12.34 21.90 -11.12
N LYS A 21 -13.29 21.83 -10.17
CA LYS A 21 -14.46 20.93 -10.25
C LYS A 21 -15.33 21.20 -11.48
N HIS A 22 -15.25 22.40 -12.05
CA HIS A 22 -16.00 22.81 -13.24
C HIS A 22 -15.31 22.43 -14.57
N ILE A 23 -14.13 21.79 -14.51
CA ILE A 23 -13.38 21.38 -15.68
C ILE A 23 -13.76 19.94 -16.02
N GLU A 24 -14.85 19.80 -16.78
CA GLU A 24 -15.52 18.52 -17.04
C GLU A 24 -14.69 17.49 -17.82
N ASN A 25 -13.63 17.94 -18.49
CA ASN A 25 -12.74 17.15 -19.33
C ASN A 25 -11.33 17.01 -18.74
N LEU A 26 -11.14 17.30 -17.45
CA LEU A 26 -9.84 17.16 -16.80
C LEU A 26 -9.40 15.69 -16.74
N GLU A 27 -8.39 15.33 -17.52
CA GLU A 27 -7.85 13.97 -17.61
C GLU A 27 -6.54 13.81 -16.83
N TYR A 28 -5.75 14.88 -16.71
CA TYR A 28 -4.47 14.88 -16.00
C TYR A 28 -4.35 16.05 -15.03
N LEU A 29 -4.00 15.72 -13.80
CA LEU A 29 -3.75 16.68 -12.73
C LEU A 29 -2.41 16.37 -12.08
N SER A 30 -1.49 17.33 -12.12
CA SER A 30 -0.25 17.32 -11.36
C SER A 30 -0.32 18.34 -10.24
N LEU A 31 0.02 17.91 -9.02
CA LEU A 31 -0.03 18.70 -7.79
C LEU A 31 1.29 18.59 -6.99
N SER A 32 2.39 18.29 -7.67
CA SER A 32 3.71 18.05 -7.08
C SER A 32 4.11 19.10 -6.05
N GLY A 33 4.44 18.68 -4.83
CA GLY A 33 4.95 19.54 -3.77
C GLY A 33 3.94 20.51 -3.15
N ASN A 34 2.64 20.26 -3.30
CA ASN A 34 1.59 20.99 -2.60
C ASN A 34 1.12 20.20 -1.37
N GLU A 35 1.88 20.26 -0.28
CA GLU A 35 1.66 19.42 0.91
C GLU A 35 0.37 19.73 1.68
N ASN A 36 -0.10 20.98 1.60
CA ASN A 36 -1.23 21.49 2.39
C ASN A 36 -2.55 21.57 1.61
N ILE A 37 -2.62 20.93 0.44
CA ILE A 37 -3.81 20.97 -0.40
C ILE A 37 -4.97 20.22 0.25
N ASP A 38 -6.16 20.81 0.21
CA ASP A 38 -7.40 20.16 0.61
C ASP A 38 -7.75 19.02 -0.38
N GLN A 39 -7.51 17.81 0.10
CA GLN A 39 -7.71 16.57 -0.65
C GLN A 39 -9.17 16.11 -0.69
N THR A 40 -10.08 16.73 0.06
CA THR A 40 -11.51 16.36 0.07
C THR A 40 -12.17 16.58 -1.30
N PHE A 41 -11.62 17.48 -2.12
CA PHE A 41 -12.13 17.77 -3.46
C PHE A 41 -11.79 16.70 -4.51
N PHE A 42 -10.91 15.73 -4.21
CA PHE A 42 -10.57 14.66 -5.16
C PHE A 42 -11.78 13.84 -5.59
N GLN A 43 -12.80 13.71 -4.74
CA GLN A 43 -14.05 13.02 -5.08
C GLN A 43 -14.79 13.58 -6.31
N ASN A 44 -14.49 14.81 -6.71
CA ASN A 44 -15.12 15.49 -7.85
C ASN A 44 -14.47 15.11 -9.19
N PHE A 45 -13.23 14.60 -9.22
CA PHE A 45 -12.49 14.34 -10.46
C PHE A 45 -12.64 12.90 -10.96
N LYS A 46 -13.88 12.40 -11.03
CA LYS A 46 -14.17 10.98 -11.37
C LYS A 46 -13.70 10.53 -12.76
N LYS A 47 -13.48 11.47 -13.68
CA LYS A 47 -12.96 11.22 -15.04
C LYS A 47 -11.44 11.33 -15.14
N LEU A 48 -10.75 11.63 -14.04
CA LEU A 48 -9.31 11.80 -14.05
C LEU A 48 -8.63 10.47 -14.40
N ASN A 49 -7.86 10.47 -15.49
CA ASN A 49 -7.13 9.32 -15.97
C ASN A 49 -5.74 9.23 -15.34
N LYS A 50 -5.16 10.38 -14.99
CA LYS A 50 -3.79 10.48 -14.50
C LYS A 50 -3.68 11.48 -13.36
N LEU A 51 -3.14 11.03 -12.24
CA LEU A 51 -2.85 11.87 -11.08
C LEU A 51 -1.37 11.77 -10.73
N SER A 52 -0.71 12.93 -10.69
CA SER A 52 0.67 13.04 -10.22
C SER A 52 0.68 13.92 -8.98
N PHE A 53 0.99 13.33 -7.84
CA PHE A 53 1.00 14.02 -6.56
C PHE A 53 2.25 13.70 -5.72
N PRO A 54 3.47 13.83 -6.31
CA PRO A 54 4.71 13.53 -5.60
C PRO A 54 5.07 14.63 -4.60
N CYS A 55 5.93 14.30 -3.63
CA CYS A 55 6.39 15.20 -2.57
C CYS A 55 5.22 15.82 -1.78
N CYS A 56 4.16 15.03 -1.54
CA CYS A 56 2.96 15.49 -0.84
C CYS A 56 2.56 14.52 0.27
N LYS A 57 1.88 15.02 1.31
CA LYS A 57 1.24 14.19 2.32
C LYS A 57 -0.12 13.73 1.82
N VAL A 58 -0.27 12.45 1.48
CA VAL A 58 -1.49 11.95 0.82
C VAL A 58 -2.33 11.08 1.75
N ASN A 59 -3.62 11.39 1.88
CA ASN A 59 -4.60 10.48 2.46
C ASN A 59 -5.19 9.60 1.35
N LEU A 60 -4.70 8.37 1.21
CA LEU A 60 -5.15 7.50 0.12
C LEU A 60 -6.66 7.19 0.12
N ASN A 61 -7.38 7.37 1.23
CA ASN A 61 -8.83 7.16 1.26
C ASN A 61 -9.58 8.13 0.35
N VAL A 62 -9.06 9.33 0.14
CA VAL A 62 -9.70 10.32 -0.74
C VAL A 62 -9.55 9.97 -2.23
N LEU A 63 -8.67 9.01 -2.57
CA LEU A 63 -8.47 8.55 -3.94
C LEU A 63 -9.50 7.48 -4.35
N ARG A 64 -10.20 6.84 -3.41
CA ARG A 64 -11.17 5.76 -3.70
C ARG A 64 -12.19 6.11 -4.80
N PRO A 65 -12.74 7.35 -4.88
CA PRO A 65 -13.69 7.71 -5.93
C PRO A 65 -13.06 7.85 -7.33
N LEU A 66 -11.74 7.93 -7.45
CA LEU A 66 -11.00 8.15 -8.69
C LEU A 66 -10.83 6.84 -9.50
N ILE A 67 -11.92 6.09 -9.66
CA ILE A 67 -11.95 4.74 -10.25
C ILE A 67 -11.48 4.69 -11.72
N SER A 68 -11.44 5.83 -12.41
CA SER A 68 -10.96 5.95 -13.78
C SER A 68 -9.44 6.09 -13.89
N LEU A 69 -8.70 6.18 -12.78
CA LEU A 69 -7.26 6.35 -12.81
C LEU A 69 -6.55 5.18 -13.49
N VAL A 70 -5.68 5.54 -14.44
CA VAL A 70 -4.84 4.65 -15.24
C VAL A 70 -3.35 4.82 -14.87
N ASP A 71 -2.93 6.03 -14.49
CA ASP A 71 -1.57 6.37 -14.06
C ASP A 71 -1.62 7.13 -12.73
N LEU A 72 -1.00 6.58 -11.69
CA LEU A 72 -0.89 7.21 -10.38
C LEU A 72 0.58 7.32 -9.98
N ASN A 73 1.02 8.55 -9.74
CA ASN A 73 2.35 8.87 -9.24
C ASN A 73 2.25 9.54 -7.86
N LEU A 74 2.80 8.90 -6.83
CA LEU A 74 2.87 9.39 -5.45
C LEU A 74 4.31 9.41 -4.92
N GLU A 75 5.31 9.50 -5.82
CA GLU A 75 6.71 9.43 -5.43
C GLU A 75 7.08 10.45 -4.36
N TRP A 76 7.96 10.07 -3.42
CA TRP A 76 8.43 10.95 -2.34
C TRP A 76 7.32 11.45 -1.40
N SER A 77 6.14 10.85 -1.45
CA SER A 77 5.10 11.10 -0.46
C SER A 77 5.42 10.39 0.85
N GLU A 78 5.61 11.16 1.90
CA GLU A 78 5.95 10.60 3.21
C GLU A 78 4.79 9.78 3.82
N ARG A 79 5.16 8.71 4.51
CA ARG A 79 4.28 7.92 5.40
C ARG A 79 3.09 7.23 4.71
N ILE A 80 3.23 6.81 3.46
CA ILE A 80 2.26 5.91 2.82
C ILE A 80 2.54 4.47 3.26
N ASN A 81 2.27 4.17 4.53
CA ASN A 81 2.48 2.83 5.08
C ASN A 81 1.30 1.89 4.80
N ASP A 82 0.09 2.44 4.74
CA ASP A 82 -1.14 1.71 4.41
C ASP A 82 -1.61 2.09 3.00
N ILE A 83 -1.37 1.19 2.05
CA ILE A 83 -1.84 1.31 0.67
C ILE A 83 -3.17 0.60 0.40
N SER A 84 -3.86 0.09 1.43
CA SER A 84 -5.15 -0.61 1.27
C SER A 84 -6.19 0.14 0.43
N PRO A 85 -6.29 1.49 0.44
CA PRO A 85 -7.26 2.18 -0.41
C PRO A 85 -6.96 2.08 -1.91
N LEU A 86 -5.73 1.72 -2.31
CA LEU A 86 -5.40 1.55 -3.73
C LEU A 86 -6.11 0.34 -4.35
N GLN A 87 -6.59 -0.62 -3.55
CA GLN A 87 -7.24 -1.83 -4.06
C GLN A 87 -8.49 -1.55 -4.91
N TYR A 88 -9.09 -0.37 -4.76
CA TYR A 88 -10.28 0.07 -5.50
C TYR A 88 -9.95 0.66 -6.89
N LEU A 89 -8.69 1.00 -7.15
CA LEU A 89 -8.25 1.65 -8.40
C LEU A 89 -7.90 0.61 -9.47
N THR A 90 -8.83 -0.30 -9.76
CA THR A 90 -8.61 -1.51 -10.59
C THR A 90 -8.27 -1.23 -12.06
N GLN A 91 -8.42 0.02 -12.51
CA GLN A 91 -8.05 0.48 -13.84
C GLN A 91 -6.57 0.85 -13.98
N LEU A 92 -5.81 0.91 -12.87
CA LEU A 92 -4.41 1.31 -12.89
C LEU A 92 -3.57 0.38 -13.78
N THR A 93 -2.79 1.01 -14.66
CA THR A 93 -1.78 0.37 -15.51
C THR A 93 -0.37 0.79 -15.11
N LYS A 94 -0.23 1.96 -14.47
CA LYS A 94 1.04 2.46 -13.93
C LYS A 94 0.84 2.99 -12.52
N LEU A 95 1.70 2.54 -11.61
CA LEU A 95 1.74 2.99 -10.23
C LEU A 95 3.19 3.28 -9.83
N SER A 96 3.42 4.48 -9.30
CA SER A 96 4.69 4.84 -8.67
C SER A 96 4.49 5.21 -7.21
N LEU A 97 5.20 4.48 -6.35
CA LEU A 97 5.26 4.63 -4.89
C LEU A 97 6.74 4.71 -4.45
N LYS A 98 7.62 5.28 -5.28
CA LYS A 98 9.04 5.42 -4.93
C LYS A 98 9.20 6.27 -3.67
N SER A 99 10.05 5.86 -2.73
CA SER A 99 10.34 6.63 -1.51
C SER A 99 9.10 6.95 -0.67
N CYS A 100 8.20 5.97 -0.49
CA CYS A 100 6.91 6.16 0.19
C CYS A 100 6.79 5.47 1.56
N SER A 101 7.85 4.79 2.02
CA SER A 101 7.84 3.93 3.23
C SER A 101 6.87 2.74 3.17
N VAL A 102 6.58 2.23 1.97
CA VAL A 102 5.72 1.05 1.78
C VAL A 102 6.39 -0.19 2.37
N ILE A 103 5.61 -0.99 3.09
CA ILE A 103 6.06 -2.27 3.70
C ILE A 103 5.28 -3.46 3.13
N ASN A 104 3.97 -3.30 2.88
CA ASN A 104 3.09 -4.36 2.41
C ASN A 104 2.47 -4.01 1.03
N LEU A 105 2.45 -4.98 0.12
CA LEU A 105 1.92 -4.89 -1.24
C LEU A 105 0.55 -5.58 -1.43
N ASP A 106 -0.11 -6.09 -0.39
CA ASP A 106 -1.34 -6.89 -0.52
C ASP A 106 -2.48 -6.17 -1.25
N ALA A 107 -2.59 -4.85 -1.07
CA ALA A 107 -3.56 -4.01 -1.78
C ALA A 107 -3.41 -4.06 -3.32
N LEU A 108 -2.24 -4.46 -3.82
CA LEU A 108 -1.96 -4.51 -5.25
C LEU A 108 -2.56 -5.75 -5.93
N ARG A 109 -2.98 -6.78 -5.18
CA ARG A 109 -3.51 -8.05 -5.76
C ARG A 109 -4.70 -7.84 -6.69
N SER A 110 -5.53 -6.82 -6.43
CA SER A 110 -6.70 -6.50 -7.24
C SER A 110 -6.36 -5.70 -8.51
N LEU A 111 -5.14 -5.16 -8.62
CA LEU A 111 -4.71 -4.30 -9.73
C LEU A 111 -4.23 -5.13 -10.93
N ILE A 112 -5.04 -6.09 -11.37
CA ILE A 112 -4.69 -7.07 -12.42
C ILE A 112 -4.33 -6.45 -13.77
N LYS A 113 -4.64 -5.16 -13.98
CA LYS A 113 -4.29 -4.37 -15.17
C LYS A 113 -2.92 -3.72 -15.10
N LEU A 114 -2.26 -3.76 -13.95
CA LEU A 114 -0.98 -3.09 -13.72
C LEU A 114 0.11 -3.64 -14.65
N GLN A 115 0.80 -2.74 -15.32
CA GLN A 115 1.88 -3.03 -16.28
C GLN A 115 3.22 -2.50 -15.76
N VAL A 116 3.20 -1.34 -15.11
CA VAL A 116 4.38 -0.68 -14.57
C VAL A 116 4.21 -0.45 -13.07
N LEU A 117 5.13 -0.97 -12.28
CA LEU A 117 5.20 -0.74 -10.83
C LEU A 117 6.58 -0.21 -10.45
N ILE A 118 6.61 0.97 -9.85
CA ILE A 118 7.82 1.56 -9.28
C ILE A 118 7.64 1.62 -7.77
N ILE A 119 8.43 0.82 -7.05
CA ILE A 119 8.41 0.69 -5.59
C ILE A 119 9.82 0.78 -5.01
N SER A 120 10.77 1.37 -5.74
CA SER A 120 12.12 1.60 -5.26
C SER A 120 12.13 2.46 -3.98
N ASP A 121 13.19 2.31 -3.18
CA ASP A 121 13.39 3.10 -1.95
C ASP A 121 12.26 2.91 -0.92
N ASN A 122 11.83 1.67 -0.70
CA ASN A 122 10.83 1.30 0.30
C ASN A 122 11.37 0.26 1.29
N GLN A 123 10.49 -0.35 2.08
CA GLN A 123 10.83 -1.29 3.15
C GLN A 123 10.19 -2.66 2.90
N ILE A 124 10.02 -3.04 1.63
CA ILE A 124 9.32 -4.25 1.22
C ILE A 124 10.22 -5.46 1.42
N VAL A 125 9.70 -6.45 2.14
CA VAL A 125 10.38 -7.74 2.36
C VAL A 125 9.81 -8.85 1.46
N TYR A 126 8.53 -8.74 1.11
CA TYR A 126 7.74 -9.78 0.46
C TYR A 126 7.05 -9.26 -0.81
N ILE A 127 7.23 -9.99 -1.92
CA ILE A 127 6.69 -9.66 -3.25
C ILE A 127 5.59 -10.62 -3.72
N GLN A 128 5.18 -11.58 -2.91
CA GLN A 128 4.08 -12.51 -3.22
C GLN A 128 2.81 -11.82 -3.72
N PRO A 129 2.39 -10.64 -3.20
CA PRO A 129 1.19 -9.97 -3.69
C PRO A 129 1.22 -9.57 -5.16
N ILE A 130 2.41 -9.31 -5.73
CA ILE A 130 2.54 -8.90 -7.13
C ILE A 130 2.65 -10.09 -8.09
N MET A 131 2.80 -11.32 -7.58
CA MET A 131 2.92 -12.53 -8.41
C MET A 131 1.65 -12.85 -9.21
N VAL A 132 0.50 -12.34 -8.78
CA VAL A 132 -0.78 -12.51 -9.50
C VAL A 132 -0.94 -11.52 -10.67
N LEU A 133 -0.07 -10.52 -10.78
CA LEU A 133 -0.18 -9.42 -11.75
C LEU A 133 0.40 -9.80 -13.11
N LYS A 134 -0.29 -10.70 -13.82
CA LYS A 134 0.17 -11.26 -15.11
C LYS A 134 0.47 -10.24 -16.22
N ARG A 135 -0.02 -9.01 -16.09
CA ARG A 135 0.24 -7.90 -17.04
C ARG A 135 1.46 -7.06 -16.67
N LEU A 136 2.05 -7.27 -15.48
CA LEU A 136 3.20 -6.52 -14.99
C LEU A 136 4.42 -6.85 -15.84
N ASN A 137 4.97 -5.86 -16.54
CA ASN A 137 6.08 -6.03 -17.47
C ASN A 137 7.27 -5.11 -17.15
N LYS A 138 7.09 -4.13 -16.26
CA LYS A 138 8.16 -3.30 -15.69
C LYS A 138 8.00 -3.24 -14.17
N LEU A 139 9.06 -3.59 -13.46
CA LEU A 139 9.10 -3.62 -12.01
C LEU A 139 10.42 -3.03 -11.52
N TYR A 140 10.33 -1.96 -10.73
CA TYR A 140 11.49 -1.31 -10.13
C TYR A 140 11.42 -1.44 -8.61
N THR A 141 12.34 -2.19 -8.00
CA THR A 141 12.39 -2.53 -6.57
C THR A 141 13.70 -2.19 -5.88
N ARG A 142 14.67 -1.55 -6.56
CA ARG A 142 15.95 -1.13 -5.92
C ARG A 142 15.75 -0.52 -4.52
N ASN A 143 16.70 -0.76 -3.63
CA ASN A 143 16.73 -0.22 -2.27
C ASN A 143 15.55 -0.65 -1.38
N ASN A 144 15.01 -1.86 -1.60
CA ASN A 144 14.10 -2.55 -0.68
C ASN A 144 14.84 -3.57 0.20
N LYS A 145 14.11 -4.52 0.80
CA LYS A 145 14.61 -5.56 1.71
C LYS A 145 14.13 -6.95 1.31
N ILE A 146 13.99 -7.19 0.00
CA ILE A 146 13.36 -8.41 -0.53
C ILE A 146 14.26 -9.61 -0.25
N MET A 147 13.79 -10.55 0.58
CA MET A 147 14.61 -11.69 1.06
C MET A 147 14.57 -12.93 0.17
N ASP A 148 13.55 -13.07 -0.67
CA ASP A 148 13.36 -14.26 -1.52
C ASP A 148 12.96 -13.83 -2.93
N GLY A 149 13.87 -13.08 -3.57
CA GLY A 149 13.69 -12.61 -4.94
C GLY A 149 13.48 -13.76 -5.94
N LYS A 150 13.91 -14.99 -5.63
CA LYS A 150 13.75 -16.17 -6.50
C LYS A 150 12.30 -16.45 -6.88
N GLN A 151 11.34 -16.06 -6.03
CA GLN A 151 9.93 -16.23 -6.36
C GLN A 151 9.54 -15.39 -7.59
N ILE A 152 10.17 -14.24 -7.81
CA ILE A 152 9.91 -13.44 -9.01
C ILE A 152 10.28 -14.20 -10.28
N GLU A 153 11.24 -15.14 -10.23
CA GLU A 153 11.76 -15.82 -11.42
C GLU A 153 10.65 -16.64 -12.09
N HIS A 154 9.63 -17.01 -11.32
CA HIS A 154 8.43 -17.72 -11.76
C HIS A 154 7.34 -16.78 -12.28
N HIS A 155 7.54 -15.46 -12.25
CA HIS A 155 6.59 -14.50 -12.80
C HIS A 155 6.61 -14.61 -14.34
N PRO A 156 5.45 -14.66 -15.03
CA PRO A 156 5.37 -14.92 -16.47
C PRO A 156 6.12 -13.91 -17.36
N ASN A 157 6.38 -12.71 -16.83
CA ASN A 157 7.11 -11.64 -17.54
C ASN A 157 8.49 -11.33 -16.92
N TYR A 158 9.01 -12.22 -16.07
CA TYR A 158 10.39 -12.13 -15.60
C TYR A 158 11.33 -12.13 -16.82
N ASN A 159 12.40 -11.32 -16.80
CA ASN A 159 13.44 -11.14 -17.84
C ASN A 159 13.40 -9.87 -18.71
N LYS A 160 12.35 -9.01 -18.69
CA LYS A 160 12.36 -7.81 -19.56
C LYS A 160 12.76 -6.50 -18.88
N TYR A 161 12.27 -6.22 -17.67
CA TYR A 161 12.51 -4.94 -16.97
C TYR A 161 12.25 -5.04 -15.46
N PHE A 162 12.60 -6.17 -14.84
CA PHE A 162 12.43 -6.37 -13.41
C PHE A 162 13.79 -6.16 -12.75
N ASP A 163 13.96 -5.04 -12.03
CA ASP A 163 15.15 -4.85 -11.20
C ASP A 163 14.89 -5.40 -9.80
N LEU A 164 15.70 -6.37 -9.39
CA LEU A 164 15.77 -6.87 -8.02
C LEU A 164 17.14 -6.63 -7.40
N ASP A 165 18.04 -5.98 -8.12
CA ASP A 165 19.36 -5.65 -7.63
C ASP A 165 19.29 -4.66 -6.47
N HIS A 166 20.35 -4.63 -5.66
CA HIS A 166 20.52 -3.67 -4.57
C HIS A 166 19.43 -3.74 -3.49
N GLN A 167 19.16 -4.94 -2.98
CA GLN A 167 18.38 -5.14 -1.76
C GLN A 167 19.24 -4.93 -0.51
N LYS A 168 18.70 -4.22 0.47
CA LYS A 168 19.25 -4.11 1.82
C LYS A 168 18.88 -5.37 2.60
N GLN A 169 19.73 -5.80 3.54
CA GLN A 169 19.31 -6.84 4.48
C GLN A 169 18.29 -6.24 5.46
N PRO A 170 17.13 -6.89 5.68
CA PRO A 170 16.19 -6.44 6.71
C PRO A 170 16.76 -6.69 8.10
N THR A 171 16.42 -5.81 9.04
CA THR A 171 16.65 -6.08 10.45
C THR A 171 15.73 -7.20 10.94
N GLN A 172 16.07 -7.82 12.07
CA GLN A 172 15.21 -8.85 12.69
C GLN A 172 13.79 -8.31 12.99
N GLU A 173 13.69 -7.04 13.39
CA GLU A 173 12.42 -6.37 13.66
C GLU A 173 11.57 -6.21 12.39
N GLU A 174 12.18 -5.73 11.31
CA GLU A 174 11.50 -5.52 10.03
C GLU A 174 11.04 -6.83 9.41
N TYR A 175 11.86 -7.87 9.51
CA TYR A 175 11.48 -9.23 9.14
C TYR A 175 10.28 -9.74 9.95
N THR A 176 10.28 -9.49 11.26
CA THR A 176 9.18 -9.87 12.16
C THR A 176 7.89 -9.14 11.80
N ILE A 177 7.95 -7.82 11.59
CA ILE A 177 6.79 -7.00 11.17
C ILE A 177 6.25 -7.50 9.84
N ALA A 178 7.11 -7.70 8.83
CA ALA A 178 6.70 -8.17 7.52
C ALA A 178 6.03 -9.55 7.59
N ASN A 179 6.51 -10.45 8.46
CA ASN A 179 5.88 -11.76 8.67
C ASN A 179 4.49 -11.67 9.28
N ILE A 180 4.29 -10.79 10.28
CA ILE A 180 2.99 -10.56 10.89
C ILE A 180 2.01 -9.99 9.87
N LEU A 181 2.43 -8.99 9.09
CA LEU A 181 1.57 -8.40 8.05
C LEU A 181 1.20 -9.42 6.97
N ARG A 182 2.13 -10.30 6.60
CA ARG A 182 1.88 -11.40 5.66
C ARG A 182 0.92 -12.46 6.24
N SER A 183 0.99 -12.76 7.53
CA SER A 183 0.15 -13.80 8.16
C SER A 183 -1.30 -13.37 8.36
N ILE A 184 -1.54 -12.09 8.65
CA ILE A 184 -2.92 -11.54 8.73
C ILE A 184 -3.70 -11.78 7.43
N ASN A 185 -3.01 -11.78 6.28
CA ASN A 185 -3.61 -12.01 4.98
C ASN A 185 -3.52 -13.49 4.51
N ASN A 186 -2.91 -14.39 5.29
CA ASN A 186 -2.84 -15.82 5.03
C ASN A 186 -3.03 -16.63 6.34
N PRO A 187 -4.29 -16.84 6.77
CA PRO A 187 -4.60 -17.20 8.16
C PRO A 187 -4.24 -18.64 8.56
N ILE A 188 -4.04 -19.57 7.62
CA ILE A 188 -4.01 -21.01 7.95
C ILE A 188 -2.61 -21.53 8.32
N VAL A 189 -1.53 -20.97 7.75
CA VAL A 189 -0.19 -21.59 7.83
C VAL A 189 0.64 -21.12 9.04
N TYR A 190 0.32 -19.96 9.65
CA TYR A 190 1.29 -19.23 10.50
C TYR A 190 0.92 -19.03 11.97
N LEU A 191 -0.21 -19.55 12.44
CA LEU A 191 -0.59 -19.52 13.86
C LEU A 191 0.48 -20.18 14.77
N LYS A 192 1.19 -21.21 14.28
CA LYS A 192 2.27 -21.89 15.01
C LYS A 192 3.55 -21.04 15.17
N GLU A 193 3.86 -20.17 14.20
CA GLU A 193 5.05 -19.30 14.24
C GLU A 193 4.81 -18.03 15.06
N MET A 194 3.60 -17.49 14.97
CA MET A 194 3.10 -16.37 15.76
C MET A 194 3.36 -16.58 17.27
N HIS A 195 3.05 -17.77 17.79
CA HIS A 195 3.30 -18.16 19.19
C HIS A 195 4.74 -17.93 19.69
N LYS A 196 5.76 -18.18 18.85
CA LYS A 196 7.19 -18.08 19.26
C LYS A 196 7.71 -16.65 19.34
N GLN A 197 7.08 -15.70 18.64
CA GLN A 197 7.63 -14.35 18.42
C GLN A 197 7.01 -13.29 19.36
N PHE A 198 5.91 -13.60 20.06
CA PHE A 198 5.15 -12.64 20.88
C PHE A 198 5.77 -12.23 22.23
N SER A 199 6.91 -12.80 22.65
CA SER A 199 7.62 -12.34 23.85
C SER A 199 8.24 -10.93 23.71
N ASN A 200 8.38 -10.39 22.49
CA ASN A 200 9.17 -9.18 22.22
C ASN A 200 8.38 -7.94 21.72
N LEU A 201 7.06 -7.99 21.60
CA LEU A 201 6.30 -7.02 20.79
C LEU A 201 5.69 -5.83 21.56
N LYS A 202 6.52 -5.01 22.22
CA LYS A 202 6.10 -3.70 22.78
C LYS A 202 5.81 -2.65 21.68
N TYR A 203 6.24 -2.89 20.44
CA TYR A 203 6.29 -1.91 19.35
C TYR A 203 5.12 -1.96 18.33
N LEU A 204 4.29 -3.02 18.33
CA LEU A 204 3.17 -3.13 17.37
C LEU A 204 2.12 -2.03 17.53
N ASN A 205 1.94 -1.50 18.74
CA ASN A 205 0.98 -0.41 19.01
C ASN A 205 1.32 0.89 18.25
N THR A 206 2.56 1.09 17.83
CA THR A 206 2.96 2.31 17.12
C THR A 206 2.63 2.25 15.62
N ILE A 207 2.60 1.04 15.04
CA ILE A 207 2.35 0.82 13.60
C ILE A 207 0.86 0.88 13.27
N PHE A 208 -0.01 0.41 14.16
CA PHE A 208 -1.47 0.36 13.96
C PHE A 208 -2.23 1.61 14.43
N ARG A 209 -1.60 2.79 14.41
CA ARG A 209 -2.16 4.02 14.99
C ARG A 209 -3.48 4.55 14.38
N ASN A 210 -4.16 3.83 13.49
CA ASN A 210 -5.54 4.12 13.11
C ASN A 210 -6.34 2.87 12.68
N LYS A 211 -6.95 2.18 13.66
CA LYS A 211 -8.04 1.17 13.54
C LYS A 211 -7.67 -0.33 13.62
N VAL A 212 -6.59 -0.73 14.27
CA VAL A 212 -6.50 -2.10 14.81
C VAL A 212 -5.89 -2.06 16.21
N THR A 213 -6.71 -2.26 17.24
CA THR A 213 -6.17 -2.47 18.59
C THR A 213 -5.89 -3.96 18.77
N LEU A 214 -4.63 -4.37 18.66
CA LEU A 214 -4.21 -5.73 19.00
C LEU A 214 -4.11 -5.84 20.52
N GLN A 215 -5.13 -6.40 21.16
CA GLN A 215 -5.05 -6.78 22.56
C GLN A 215 -4.62 -8.24 22.67
N PHE A 216 -3.62 -8.49 23.51
CA PHE A 216 -3.09 -9.82 23.79
C PHE A 216 -3.50 -10.20 25.20
N LYS A 217 -4.36 -11.21 25.35
CA LYS A 217 -4.70 -11.77 26.67
C LYS A 217 -4.17 -13.18 26.75
N LYS A 218 -3.18 -13.40 27.62
CA LYS A 218 -2.71 -14.74 27.98
C LYS A 218 -3.73 -15.37 28.93
N SER A 219 -4.32 -16.49 28.55
CA SER A 219 -5.10 -17.34 29.45
C SER A 219 -4.61 -18.76 29.29
N GLN A 220 -3.96 -19.27 30.34
CA GLN A 220 -3.37 -20.61 30.55
C GLN A 220 -2.78 -21.31 29.32
N ASP A 221 -3.54 -21.63 28.26
CA ASP A 221 -3.08 -22.32 27.04
C ASP A 221 -3.54 -21.70 25.69
N MET A 222 -4.16 -20.50 25.69
CA MET A 222 -4.63 -19.81 24.48
C MET A 222 -4.13 -18.37 24.35
N PHE A 223 -3.84 -17.97 23.10
CA PHE A 223 -3.63 -16.58 22.69
C PHE A 223 -4.88 -16.09 21.95
N ILE A 224 -5.58 -15.14 22.55
CA ILE A 224 -6.70 -14.46 21.88
C ILE A 224 -6.15 -13.19 21.24
N ILE A 225 -6.24 -13.09 19.92
CA ILE A 225 -5.88 -11.90 19.15
C ILE A 225 -7.17 -11.14 18.87
N PHE A 226 -7.36 -10.01 19.54
CA PHE A 226 -8.44 -9.10 19.21
C PHE A 226 -8.01 -8.22 18.05
N CYS A 227 -8.79 -8.22 16.96
CA CYS A 227 -8.66 -7.29 15.86
C CYS A 227 -9.98 -6.53 15.73
N SER A 228 -10.04 -5.27 16.16
CA SER A 228 -11.23 -4.43 15.98
C SER A 228 -10.91 -3.19 15.14
N GLN A 229 -11.77 -2.91 14.15
CA GLN A 229 -11.69 -1.72 13.29
C GLN A 229 -12.35 -0.47 13.89
N SER A 230 -12.96 -0.59 15.07
CA SER A 230 -13.54 0.53 15.82
C SER A 230 -13.70 0.16 17.29
N ALA A 231 -13.84 1.18 18.16
CA ALA A 231 -14.03 1.00 19.60
C ALA A 231 -15.40 0.41 19.99
N SER A 232 -16.23 -0.05 19.04
CA SER A 232 -17.62 -0.41 19.34
C SER A 232 -18.17 -1.69 18.69
N LEU A 233 -17.43 -2.48 17.92
CA LEU A 233 -17.91 -3.83 17.53
C LEU A 233 -16.75 -4.81 17.29
N PHE A 234 -16.79 -5.96 17.97
CA PHE A 234 -15.95 -7.12 17.72
C PHE A 234 -16.51 -7.88 16.51
N GLU A 235 -16.22 -7.43 15.29
CA GLU A 235 -16.79 -8.07 14.09
C GLU A 235 -16.11 -9.37 13.67
N ASN A 236 -14.92 -9.70 14.21
CA ASN A 236 -14.32 -11.02 13.98
C ASN A 236 -13.59 -11.51 15.24
N ILE A 237 -14.14 -12.53 15.90
CA ILE A 237 -13.47 -13.27 16.97
C ILE A 237 -12.85 -14.51 16.33
N TYR A 238 -11.53 -14.53 16.21
CA TYR A 238 -10.82 -15.75 15.84
C TYR A 238 -10.48 -16.52 17.12
N LEU A 239 -11.31 -17.50 17.46
CA LEU A 239 -11.01 -18.50 18.50
C LEU A 239 -10.19 -19.60 17.84
N PHE A 240 -8.97 -19.82 18.33
CA PHE A 240 -8.15 -20.96 17.89
C PHE A 240 -7.91 -21.87 19.08
N ASP A 241 -8.42 -23.10 18.99
CA ASP A 241 -8.16 -24.17 19.93
C ASP A 241 -6.77 -24.76 19.66
N CYS A 242 -5.93 -24.81 20.69
CA CYS A 242 -4.52 -25.23 20.59
C CYS A 242 -4.33 -26.76 20.67
N PHE A 243 -5.36 -27.56 20.45
CA PHE A 243 -5.26 -29.02 20.52
C PHE A 243 -5.60 -29.69 19.19
N THR A 244 -4.59 -29.89 18.36
CA THR A 244 -4.37 -31.19 17.69
C THR A 244 -2.87 -31.41 17.57
N GLN A 245 -2.43 -32.50 18.19
CA GLN A 245 -1.06 -33.01 18.32
C GLN A 245 -0.32 -33.09 16.98
#